data_AF-A0A6N6PQB1-F1
#
_entry.id   AF-A0A6N6PQB1-F1
#
_cell.length_a   1.000
_cell.length_b   1.000
_cell.length_c   1.000
_cell.angle_alpha   90.00
_cell.angle_beta   90.00
_cell.angle_gamma   90.00
#
_symmetry.space_group_name_H-M   'P 1'
#
loop_
_entity.id
_entity.type
_entity.pdbx_description
1 polymer ?
#
loop_
_entity_poly.entity_id
_entity_poly.type
_entity_poly.pdbx_seq_one_letter_code
_entity_poly.pdbx_strand_id
1 'polypeptide(L)'
;MDTLAQLPNAWKISDNGGNGGTFQYFTNLVPAQAAAANTNGWHWLVAGRMISNGGGTAPSQGFAFGNGTNRFYILLHLNNSGFLTAQLMGDGNQVYTLATNTTSATDYHYHEITFNPLSGRATYRFDGSIITNWPGEASSQQTNQAFWGATSTSGRGQMNYHQVEFEIFNQGVIASYRAGFQNNPLTAPSPVDQAWSRITTTGGAGSSESAVSPDSVVLFPVITLPAASLHRGQATLNALIEQSSQLTAYWFEHGVKTKFGSVTVTQSLTVGTGFVMVSNLITGLPGGGTYYFRAVGQAGTNLSLGNTLSFSAPTNQLAASGATGGGQPIDIRQPTVEVNF
;
A
#
# COMPACT_ATOMS: atom_id res chain seq x y z
N MET A 1 0.22 27.93 17.26
CA MET A 1 0.07 27.65 15.82
C MET A 1 -0.29 26.20 15.71
N ASP A 2 -1.58 25.91 15.48
CA ASP A 2 -2.13 24.56 15.35
C ASP A 2 -1.47 23.82 14.19
N THR A 3 -0.77 22.73 14.47
CA THR A 3 -0.19 21.86 13.44
C THR A 3 -1.28 20.95 12.89
N LEU A 4 -1.81 21.32 11.72
CA LEU A 4 -2.99 20.76 11.05
C LEU A 4 -2.74 19.45 10.25
N ALA A 5 -1.67 18.70 10.56
CA ALA A 5 -1.41 17.32 10.11
C ALA A 5 -0.19 16.75 10.86
N GLN A 6 -0.20 15.48 11.27
CA GLN A 6 1.00 14.79 11.71
C GLN A 6 1.98 14.70 10.55
N LEU A 7 3.24 15.05 10.82
CA LEU A 7 4.29 14.91 9.85
C LEU A 7 4.73 13.44 9.75
N PRO A 8 4.96 12.90 8.53
CA PRO A 8 5.42 11.53 8.36
C PRO A 8 6.86 11.38 8.84
N ASN A 9 7.22 10.21 9.34
CA ASN A 9 8.63 9.79 9.36
C ASN A 9 8.99 9.21 7.98
N ALA A 10 10.29 9.11 7.70
CA ALA A 10 10.80 8.46 6.51
C ALA A 10 12.19 7.83 6.71
N TRP A 11 12.51 6.86 5.85
CA TRP A 11 13.88 6.42 5.62
C TRP A 11 14.46 7.15 4.42
N LYS A 12 15.51 7.94 4.64
CA LYS A 12 16.21 8.64 3.57
C LYS A 12 17.26 7.74 2.97
N ILE A 13 17.26 7.61 1.66
CA ILE A 13 18.38 7.09 0.88
C ILE A 13 18.93 8.23 0.04
N SER A 14 20.22 8.49 0.18
CA SER A 14 20.96 9.50 -0.56
C SER A 14 22.03 8.85 -1.38
N ASP A 15 22.09 9.18 -2.65
CA ASP A 15 23.24 8.92 -3.49
C ASP A 15 23.77 10.23 -4.06
N ASN A 16 24.78 10.80 -3.41
CA ASN A 16 25.44 12.01 -3.87
C ASN A 16 26.85 11.74 -4.41
N GLY A 17 27.27 10.47 -4.50
CA GLY A 17 28.60 10.09 -4.96
C GLY A 17 28.70 10.14 -6.49
N GLY A 18 29.85 10.57 -7.00
CA GLY A 18 30.23 10.36 -8.41
C GLY A 18 30.95 9.03 -8.64
N ASN A 19 31.33 8.35 -7.54
CA ASN A 19 31.98 7.06 -7.53
C ASN A 19 30.96 6.03 -7.06
N GLY A 20 30.82 4.93 -7.81
CA GLY A 20 29.68 4.04 -7.68
C GLY A 20 29.45 3.44 -6.30
N GLY A 21 28.20 3.52 -5.85
CA GLY A 21 27.62 2.78 -4.74
C GLY A 21 26.11 2.75 -4.91
N THR A 22 25.45 1.69 -4.45
CA THR A 22 23.98 1.62 -4.40
C THR A 22 23.54 1.21 -3.00
N PHE A 23 22.64 1.99 -2.40
CA PHE A 23 21.93 1.60 -1.19
C PHE A 23 20.56 1.09 -1.57
N GLN A 24 20.39 -0.23 -1.47
CA GLN A 24 19.18 -0.92 -1.89
C GLN A 24 18.70 -1.87 -0.80
N TYR A 25 17.39 -1.97 -0.74
CA TYR A 25 16.67 -2.90 0.10
C TYR A 25 15.91 -3.88 -0.78
N PHE A 26 15.94 -5.15 -0.42
CA PHE A 26 15.27 -6.18 -1.19
C PHE A 26 14.69 -7.29 -0.31
N THR A 27 13.75 -8.03 -0.88
CA THR A 27 13.31 -9.33 -0.39
C THR A 27 13.34 -10.32 -1.54
N ASN A 28 13.71 -11.56 -1.25
CA ASN A 28 13.71 -12.65 -2.22
C ASN A 28 12.48 -13.52 -1.99
N LEU A 29 11.78 -13.85 -3.06
CA LEU A 29 10.66 -14.78 -3.00
C LEU A 29 11.16 -16.21 -2.88
N VAL A 30 10.53 -16.98 -2.00
CA VAL A 30 10.69 -18.44 -2.00
C VAL A 30 10.04 -19.04 -3.26
N PRO A 31 10.40 -20.27 -3.69
CA PRO A 31 9.88 -20.85 -4.93
C PRO A 31 8.34 -20.88 -5.02
N ALA A 32 7.64 -21.13 -3.92
CA ALA A 32 6.18 -21.12 -3.88
C ALA A 32 5.57 -19.72 -4.10
N GLN A 33 6.21 -18.67 -3.58
CA GLN A 33 5.82 -17.28 -3.82
C GLN A 33 6.14 -16.86 -5.25
N ALA A 34 7.31 -17.23 -5.78
CA ALA A 34 7.67 -16.97 -7.18
C ALA A 34 6.66 -17.60 -8.15
N ALA A 35 6.26 -18.85 -7.92
CA ALA A 35 5.21 -19.51 -8.69
C ALA A 35 3.87 -18.75 -8.58
N ALA A 36 3.47 -18.37 -7.37
CA ALA A 36 2.22 -17.63 -7.14
C ALA A 36 2.22 -16.22 -7.76
N ALA A 37 3.34 -15.49 -7.73
CA ALA A 37 3.48 -14.19 -8.37
C ALA A 37 3.25 -14.29 -9.90
N ASN A 38 3.74 -15.36 -10.52
CA ASN A 38 3.55 -15.61 -11.95
C ASN A 38 2.12 -16.06 -12.29
N THR A 39 1.46 -16.82 -11.42
CA THR A 39 0.09 -17.33 -11.68
C THR A 39 -1.00 -16.33 -11.30
N ASN A 40 -0.87 -15.67 -10.16
CA ASN A 40 -1.92 -14.82 -9.60
C ASN A 40 -1.72 -13.35 -9.98
N GLY A 41 -0.47 -12.95 -10.24
CA GLY A 41 -0.04 -11.56 -10.34
C GLY A 41 0.34 -10.97 -8.98
N TRP A 42 0.69 -9.69 -8.98
CA TRP A 42 1.21 -9.00 -7.81
C TRP A 42 0.96 -7.49 -7.87
N HIS A 43 1.10 -6.84 -6.71
CA HIS A 43 1.05 -5.39 -6.53
C HIS A 43 2.31 -4.90 -5.82
N TRP A 44 2.85 -3.79 -6.29
CA TRP A 44 4.02 -3.12 -5.74
C TRP A 44 3.64 -1.67 -5.43
N LEU A 45 3.84 -1.24 -4.19
CA LEU A 45 3.52 0.10 -3.71
C LEU A 45 4.78 0.75 -3.12
N VAL A 46 5.09 1.97 -3.55
CA VAL A 46 6.09 2.83 -2.93
C VAL A 46 5.47 4.20 -2.66
N ALA A 47 5.40 4.59 -1.40
CA ALA A 47 5.11 5.94 -0.98
C ALA A 47 6.41 6.64 -0.57
N GLY A 48 6.75 7.71 -1.27
CA GLY A 48 7.96 8.46 -0.98
C GLY A 48 7.99 9.79 -1.72
N ARG A 49 9.02 10.58 -1.44
CA ARG A 49 9.25 11.86 -2.11
C ARG A 49 10.70 12.02 -2.53
N MET A 50 10.90 12.47 -3.76
CA MET A 50 12.22 12.90 -4.21
C MET A 50 12.56 14.23 -3.55
N ILE A 51 13.76 14.34 -2.99
CA ILE A 51 14.25 15.54 -2.30
C ILE A 51 15.11 16.38 -3.24
N SER A 52 16.02 15.71 -3.96
CA SER A 52 16.92 16.36 -4.90
C SER A 52 17.42 15.35 -5.92
N ASN A 53 17.98 15.85 -7.03
CA ASN A 53 18.76 15.06 -7.98
C ASN A 53 20.26 15.08 -7.69
N GLY A 54 20.71 15.66 -6.56
CA GLY A 54 22.13 15.74 -6.21
C GLY A 54 23.05 16.33 -7.30
N GLY A 55 22.49 17.10 -8.25
CA GLY A 55 23.21 17.59 -9.45
C GLY A 55 23.48 16.54 -10.54
N GLY A 56 22.89 15.35 -10.45
CA GLY A 56 22.93 14.32 -11.48
C GLY A 56 21.90 14.52 -12.58
N THR A 57 22.16 13.94 -13.76
CA THR A 57 21.32 14.07 -14.96
C THR A 57 20.65 12.76 -15.37
N ALA A 58 20.75 11.74 -14.52
CA ALA A 58 20.22 10.40 -14.75
C ALA A 58 19.38 9.96 -13.54
N PRO A 59 18.42 9.04 -13.73
CA PRO A 59 17.62 8.52 -12.63
C PRO A 59 18.49 7.92 -11.52
N SER A 60 18.11 8.21 -10.28
CA SER A 60 18.93 7.92 -9.10
C SER A 60 18.25 7.02 -8.10
N GLN A 61 16.93 6.94 -8.14
CA GLN A 61 16.12 6.14 -7.23
C GLN A 61 15.19 5.25 -8.05
N GLY A 62 14.70 4.17 -7.47
CA GLY A 62 13.77 3.32 -8.17
C GLY A 62 13.44 2.05 -7.41
N PHE A 63 12.63 1.23 -8.05
CA PHE A 63 12.12 -0.01 -7.48
C PHE A 63 11.71 -0.97 -8.59
N ALA A 64 11.87 -2.27 -8.35
CA ALA A 64 11.45 -3.28 -9.29
C ALA A 64 11.06 -4.58 -8.63
N PHE A 65 10.30 -5.37 -9.40
CA PHE A 65 10.21 -6.81 -9.22
C PHE A 65 10.73 -7.52 -10.47
N GLY A 66 11.62 -8.49 -10.29
CA GLY A 66 12.07 -9.40 -11.34
C GLY A 66 11.60 -10.82 -11.08
N ASN A 67 11.10 -11.50 -12.12
CA ASN A 67 10.68 -12.91 -12.02
C ASN A 67 11.71 -13.88 -12.61
N GLY A 68 12.89 -13.37 -12.99
CA GLY A 68 13.98 -14.13 -13.62
C GLY A 68 13.92 -14.24 -15.14
N THR A 69 12.83 -13.78 -15.76
CA THR A 69 12.72 -13.65 -17.23
C THR A 69 12.41 -12.22 -17.65
N ASN A 70 11.56 -11.54 -16.89
CA ASN A 70 11.28 -10.13 -17.03
C ASN A 70 11.50 -9.41 -15.70
N ARG A 71 11.80 -8.12 -15.78
CA ARG A 71 11.71 -7.20 -14.64
C ARG A 71 10.82 -6.01 -14.96
N PHE A 72 10.12 -5.55 -13.94
CA PHE A 72 9.22 -4.42 -13.99
C PHE A 72 9.83 -3.32 -13.16
N TYR A 73 10.65 -2.50 -13.81
CA TYR A 73 11.55 -1.57 -13.13
C TYR A 73 11.20 -0.13 -13.48
N ILE A 74 10.90 0.64 -12.45
CA ILE A 74 10.67 2.08 -12.53
C ILE A 74 11.87 2.81 -11.91
N LEU A 75 12.41 3.74 -12.69
CA LEU A 75 13.50 4.63 -12.33
C LEU A 75 12.95 6.05 -12.15
N LEU A 76 13.18 6.64 -10.99
CA LEU A 76 12.69 7.97 -10.60
C LEU A 76 13.81 9.01 -10.63
N HIS A 77 13.45 10.24 -11.01
CA HIS A 77 14.37 11.35 -11.10
C HIS A 77 13.68 12.71 -10.89
N LEU A 78 14.45 13.70 -10.43
CA LEU A 78 14.10 15.11 -10.61
C LEU A 78 14.97 15.66 -11.75
N ASN A 79 14.37 15.99 -12.89
CA ASN A 79 15.14 16.51 -14.02
C ASN A 79 15.73 17.90 -13.73
N ASN A 80 16.50 18.47 -14.65
CA ASN A 80 17.13 19.79 -14.46
C ASN A 80 16.14 20.95 -14.26
N SER A 81 14.88 20.77 -14.63
CA SER A 81 13.80 21.74 -14.37
C SER A 81 13.11 21.53 -13.01
N GLY A 82 13.54 20.52 -12.24
CA GLY A 82 12.93 20.13 -10.96
C GLY A 82 11.62 19.35 -11.12
N PHE A 83 11.33 18.81 -12.30
CA PHE A 83 10.12 18.00 -12.52
C PHE A 83 10.38 16.55 -12.11
N LEU A 84 9.40 15.94 -11.46
CA LEU A 84 9.44 14.52 -11.13
C LEU A 84 9.17 13.70 -12.39
N THR A 85 10.06 12.76 -12.69
CA THR A 85 9.94 11.87 -13.84
C THR A 85 10.07 10.40 -13.45
N ALA A 86 9.46 9.54 -14.26
CA ALA A 86 9.63 8.10 -14.20
C ALA A 86 10.04 7.55 -15.57
N GLN A 87 11.11 6.77 -15.60
CA GLN A 87 11.53 5.96 -16.73
C GLN A 87 11.20 4.50 -16.46
N LEU A 88 10.47 3.86 -17.38
CA LEU A 88 10.04 2.47 -17.26
C LEU A 88 10.91 1.60 -18.15
N MET A 89 11.59 0.62 -17.55
CA MET A 89 12.41 -0.30 -18.32
C MET A 89 11.55 -1.28 -19.11
N GLY A 90 11.92 -1.49 -20.37
CA GLY A 90 11.14 -2.30 -21.32
C GLY A 90 9.98 -1.55 -21.99
N ASP A 91 9.82 -0.25 -21.74
CA ASP A 91 8.78 0.59 -22.35
C ASP A 91 9.34 1.54 -23.42
N GLY A 92 10.24 1.03 -24.26
CA GLY A 92 10.88 1.84 -25.32
C GLY A 92 11.74 3.00 -24.81
N ASN A 93 12.26 2.91 -23.58
CA ASN A 93 13.02 3.96 -22.89
C ASN A 93 12.25 5.28 -22.72
N GLN A 94 10.92 5.23 -22.70
CA GLN A 94 10.12 6.44 -22.45
C GLN A 94 10.33 6.99 -21.04
N VAL A 95 10.31 8.32 -20.95
CA VAL A 95 10.38 9.09 -19.70
C VAL A 95 9.08 9.86 -19.55
N TYR A 96 8.31 9.50 -18.53
CA TYR A 96 7.07 10.15 -18.16
C TYR A 96 7.35 11.31 -17.21
N THR A 97 6.78 12.48 -17.48
CA THR A 97 6.78 13.59 -16.51
C THR A 97 5.54 13.45 -15.64
N LEU A 98 5.74 13.25 -14.34
CA LEU A 98 4.69 12.96 -13.37
C LEU A 98 4.16 14.24 -12.70
N ALA A 99 5.08 15.15 -12.34
CA ALA A 99 4.73 16.43 -11.74
C ALA A 99 5.66 17.54 -12.27
N THR A 100 5.06 18.64 -12.73
CA THR A 100 5.77 19.78 -13.33
C THR A 100 5.86 20.99 -12.40
N ASN A 101 5.03 21.08 -11.36
CA ASN A 101 5.20 22.09 -10.33
C ASN A 101 6.29 21.59 -9.37
N THR A 102 7.37 22.37 -9.23
CA THR A 102 8.58 21.97 -8.46
C THR A 102 8.31 21.75 -6.98
N THR A 103 7.29 22.39 -6.40
CA THR A 103 6.83 22.10 -5.04
C THR A 103 6.22 20.70 -5.01
N SER A 104 5.18 20.47 -5.84
CA SER A 104 4.50 19.18 -5.89
C SER A 104 5.41 18.03 -6.29
N ALA A 105 6.39 18.26 -7.17
CA ALA A 105 7.35 17.24 -7.60
C ALA A 105 8.21 16.67 -6.46
N THR A 106 8.26 17.38 -5.33
CA THR A 106 8.96 16.96 -4.12
C THR A 106 8.00 16.61 -2.97
N ASP A 107 6.70 16.49 -3.22
CA ASP A 107 5.73 16.01 -2.25
C ASP A 107 5.75 14.48 -2.15
N TYR A 108 5.10 13.92 -1.11
CA TYR A 108 4.89 12.48 -1.02
C TYR A 108 3.92 12.02 -2.09
N HIS A 109 4.35 11.04 -2.88
CA HIS A 109 3.56 10.42 -3.93
C HIS A 109 3.49 8.92 -3.76
N TYR A 110 2.41 8.33 -4.29
CA TYR A 110 2.25 6.89 -4.40
C TYR A 110 2.59 6.43 -5.82
N HIS A 111 3.57 5.55 -5.90
CA HIS A 111 3.94 4.82 -7.10
C HIS A 111 3.45 3.38 -6.97
N GLU A 112 2.59 2.95 -7.88
CA GLU A 112 1.98 1.62 -7.84
C GLU A 112 2.21 0.85 -9.14
N ILE A 113 2.62 -0.40 -9.03
CA ILE A 113 2.64 -1.34 -10.15
C ILE A 113 1.67 -2.48 -9.86
N THR A 114 0.80 -2.78 -10.81
CA THR A 114 -0.04 -3.98 -10.76
C THR A 114 0.26 -4.86 -11.96
N PHE A 115 0.69 -6.10 -11.75
CA PHE A 115 0.90 -7.06 -12.83
C PHE A 115 -0.32 -7.97 -13.03
N ASN A 116 -0.77 -8.07 -14.28
CA ASN A 116 -1.82 -8.99 -14.68
C ASN A 116 -1.22 -10.15 -15.49
N PRO A 117 -1.20 -11.39 -14.94
CA PRO A 117 -0.60 -12.53 -15.61
C PRO A 117 -1.38 -12.97 -16.86
N LEU A 118 -2.69 -12.66 -16.94
CA LEU A 118 -3.50 -13.02 -18.11
C LEU A 118 -3.10 -12.21 -19.36
N SER A 119 -2.78 -10.94 -19.17
CA SER A 119 -2.32 -10.08 -20.27
C SER A 119 -0.79 -10.05 -20.40
N GLY A 120 -0.06 -10.56 -19.40
CA GLY A 120 1.40 -10.43 -19.32
C GLY A 120 1.89 -8.99 -19.24
N ARG A 121 1.06 -8.06 -18.73
CA ARG A 121 1.38 -6.62 -18.68
C ARG A 121 1.24 -6.09 -17.26
N ALA A 122 2.06 -5.10 -16.94
CA ALA A 122 1.96 -4.33 -15.72
C ALA A 122 1.30 -2.96 -16.00
N THR A 123 0.56 -2.45 -15.03
CA THR A 123 -0.02 -1.09 -15.03
C THR A 123 0.72 -0.23 -14.02
N TYR A 124 1.24 0.92 -14.45
CA TYR A 124 1.88 1.88 -13.56
C TYR A 124 0.88 2.98 -13.22
N ARG A 125 0.69 3.24 -11.93
CA ARG A 125 -0.10 4.36 -11.42
C ARG A 125 0.75 5.30 -10.59
N PHE A 126 0.46 6.58 -10.74
CA PHE A 126 1.01 7.66 -9.94
C PHE A 126 -0.17 8.38 -9.28
N ASP A 127 -0.20 8.41 -7.95
CA ASP A 127 -1.31 8.94 -7.14
C ASP A 127 -2.68 8.42 -7.59
N GLY A 128 -2.77 7.10 -7.80
CA GLY A 128 -3.96 6.40 -8.27
C GLY A 128 -4.28 6.55 -9.77
N SER A 129 -3.68 7.52 -10.46
CA SER A 129 -3.89 7.75 -11.89
C SER A 129 -3.04 6.82 -12.74
N ILE A 130 -3.64 6.15 -13.73
CA ILE A 130 -2.90 5.29 -14.66
C ILE A 130 -2.01 6.14 -15.56
N ILE A 131 -0.71 5.83 -15.56
CA ILE A 131 0.28 6.43 -16.46
C ILE A 131 0.40 5.60 -17.74
N THR A 132 0.60 4.29 -17.60
CA THR A 132 0.76 3.38 -18.75
C THR A 132 0.53 1.92 -18.40
N ASN A 133 0.34 1.09 -19.42
CA ASN A 133 0.41 -0.37 -19.33
C ASN A 133 1.60 -0.85 -20.17
N TRP A 134 2.57 -1.55 -19.58
CA TRP A 134 3.81 -1.92 -20.27
C TRP A 134 4.16 -3.41 -20.05
N PRO A 135 4.95 -4.02 -20.95
CA PRO A 135 5.26 -5.45 -20.89
C PRO A 135 6.34 -5.82 -19.85
N GLY A 136 7.06 -4.83 -19.31
CA GLY A 136 8.31 -5.07 -18.58
C GLY A 136 9.50 -5.24 -19.52
N GLU A 137 10.70 -5.28 -18.95
CA GLU A 137 11.94 -5.51 -19.68
C GLU A 137 12.31 -7.00 -19.63
N ALA A 138 12.63 -7.59 -20.77
CA ALA A 138 13.22 -8.92 -20.82
C ALA A 138 14.61 -8.90 -20.16
N SER A 139 14.72 -9.47 -18.97
CA SER A 139 15.91 -9.45 -18.12
C SER A 139 15.84 -10.53 -17.05
N SER A 140 16.95 -11.21 -16.82
CA SER A 140 17.12 -12.16 -15.71
C SER A 140 17.66 -11.51 -14.43
N GLN A 141 17.86 -10.18 -14.43
CA GLN A 141 18.26 -9.46 -13.22
C GLN A 141 17.13 -9.44 -12.19
N GLN A 142 17.50 -9.32 -10.90
CA GLN A 142 16.56 -9.37 -9.77
C GLN A 142 15.66 -10.62 -9.82
N THR A 143 16.23 -11.79 -10.14
CA THR A 143 15.49 -13.05 -10.24
C THR A 143 14.73 -13.33 -8.94
N ASN A 144 13.40 -13.38 -9.03
CA ASN A 144 12.47 -13.58 -7.91
C ASN A 144 12.72 -12.59 -6.76
N GLN A 145 13.09 -11.37 -7.10
CA GLN A 145 13.51 -10.35 -6.15
C GLN A 145 12.72 -9.07 -6.35
N ALA A 146 12.33 -8.55 -5.20
CA ALA A 146 11.52 -7.39 -4.94
C ALA A 146 12.45 -6.36 -4.30
N PHE A 147 12.76 -5.22 -4.95
CA PHE A 147 13.74 -4.25 -4.43
C PHE A 147 13.34 -2.78 -4.62
N TRP A 148 13.96 -1.92 -3.81
CA TRP A 148 13.86 -0.46 -3.89
C TRP A 148 15.13 0.22 -3.36
N GLY A 149 15.33 1.48 -3.72
CA GLY A 149 16.42 2.33 -3.23
C GLY A 149 17.17 3.04 -4.35
N ALA A 150 18.47 3.30 -4.13
CA ALA A 150 19.33 3.97 -5.10
C ALA A 150 19.72 3.02 -6.25
N THR A 151 19.62 3.51 -7.49
CA THR A 151 19.59 2.64 -8.69
C THR A 151 20.74 2.83 -9.67
N SER A 152 21.59 3.84 -9.48
CA SER A 152 22.63 4.18 -10.46
C SER A 152 23.85 4.77 -9.80
N THR A 153 25.03 4.39 -10.29
CA THR A 153 26.31 4.96 -9.86
C THR A 153 26.62 6.33 -10.47
N SER A 154 25.91 6.73 -11.54
CA SER A 154 26.01 8.06 -12.17
C SER A 154 24.80 8.95 -11.87
N GLY A 155 23.67 8.34 -11.49
CA GLY A 155 22.46 9.03 -11.09
C GLY A 155 22.56 9.46 -9.65
N ARG A 156 22.67 10.77 -9.42
CA ARG A 156 22.69 11.34 -8.07
C ARG A 156 21.28 11.73 -7.64
N GLY A 157 21.01 11.70 -6.35
CA GLY A 157 19.74 12.16 -5.80
C GLY A 157 19.39 11.54 -4.46
N GLN A 158 18.33 12.07 -3.87
CA GLN A 158 17.90 11.74 -2.54
C GLN A 158 16.40 11.51 -2.55
N MET A 159 15.95 10.45 -1.88
CA MET A 159 14.53 10.14 -1.70
C MET A 159 14.26 9.73 -0.27
N ASN A 160 13.15 10.22 0.25
CA ASN A 160 12.61 9.81 1.54
C ASN A 160 11.47 8.82 1.28
N TYR A 161 11.58 7.63 1.87
CA TYR A 161 10.62 6.55 1.75
C TYR A 161 9.79 6.46 3.02
N HIS A 162 8.47 6.56 2.90
CA HIS A 162 7.55 6.46 4.03
C HIS A 162 6.94 5.06 4.13
N GLN A 163 6.57 4.48 2.99
CA GLN A 163 5.92 3.18 2.91
C GLN A 163 6.38 2.41 1.68
N VAL A 164 6.64 1.11 1.83
CA VAL A 164 6.83 0.18 0.73
C VAL A 164 6.01 -1.07 1.01
N GLU A 165 5.34 -1.63 0.02
CA GLU A 165 4.58 -2.88 0.16
C GLU A 165 4.72 -3.69 -1.12
N PHE A 166 5.17 -4.94 -0.99
CA PHE A 166 5.11 -5.90 -2.07
C PHE A 166 4.18 -7.03 -1.69
N GLU A 167 3.33 -7.39 -2.64
CA GLU A 167 2.19 -8.21 -2.36
C GLU A 167 1.87 -9.11 -3.55
N ILE A 168 1.50 -10.36 -3.27
CA ILE A 168 1.11 -11.33 -4.28
C ILE A 168 -0.39 -11.57 -4.16
N PHE A 169 -1.11 -11.48 -5.29
CA PHE A 169 -2.55 -11.73 -5.33
C PHE A 169 -2.84 -13.13 -4.77
N ASN A 170 -3.83 -13.22 -3.89
CA ASN A 170 -4.25 -14.44 -3.16
C ASN A 170 -3.23 -15.00 -2.14
N GLN A 171 -2.09 -14.34 -1.91
CA GLN A 171 -1.19 -14.65 -0.79
C GLN A 171 -1.08 -13.49 0.21
N GLY A 172 -1.41 -12.26 -0.21
CA GLY A 172 -1.32 -11.08 0.63
C GLY A 172 0.10 -10.51 0.69
N VAL A 173 0.32 -9.62 1.65
CA VAL A 173 1.57 -8.86 1.78
C VAL A 173 2.74 -9.81 2.06
N ILE A 174 3.76 -9.73 1.20
CA ILE A 174 4.99 -10.53 1.30
C ILE A 174 6.07 -9.77 2.04
N ALA A 175 6.18 -8.47 1.78
CA ALA A 175 7.10 -7.58 2.49
C ALA A 175 6.48 -6.19 2.62
N SER A 176 6.76 -5.54 3.75
CA SER A 176 6.32 -4.18 4.01
C SER A 176 7.41 -3.37 4.70
N TYR A 177 7.48 -2.09 4.41
CA TYR A 177 8.22 -1.09 5.16
C TYR A 177 7.25 0.03 5.56
N ARG A 178 7.33 0.48 6.81
CA ARG A 178 6.53 1.56 7.39
C ARG A 178 7.42 2.43 8.26
N ALA A 179 7.64 3.68 7.86
CA ALA A 179 8.39 4.63 8.66
C ALA A 179 7.59 5.16 9.87
N GLY A 180 6.25 5.13 9.77
CA GLY A 180 5.31 5.68 10.74
C GLY A 180 5.22 7.20 10.67
N PHE A 181 4.60 7.80 11.68
CA PHE A 181 4.38 9.25 11.76
C PHE A 181 5.08 9.81 12.98
N GLN A 182 5.11 11.15 13.07
CA GLN A 182 5.71 11.85 14.19
C GLN A 182 5.25 11.24 15.52
N ASN A 183 6.23 10.90 16.36
CA ASN A 183 6.07 10.27 17.67
C ASN A 183 5.61 8.79 17.66
N ASN A 184 5.35 8.19 16.51
CA ASN A 184 4.99 6.78 16.41
C ASN A 184 5.47 6.14 15.10
N PRO A 185 6.69 5.58 15.07
CA PRO A 185 7.70 5.58 16.14
C PRO A 185 8.37 6.94 16.33
N LEU A 186 9.09 7.13 17.46
CA LEU A 186 9.90 8.35 17.70
C LEU A 186 10.97 8.58 16.62
N THR A 187 11.48 7.49 16.04
CA THR A 187 12.47 7.50 14.97
C THR A 187 12.09 6.43 13.95
N ALA A 188 12.16 6.76 12.67
CA ALA A 188 11.89 5.83 11.58
C ALA A 188 12.76 4.57 11.76
N PRO A 189 12.17 3.37 11.78
CA PRO A 189 12.92 2.13 11.88
C PRO A 189 13.73 1.93 10.60
N SER A 190 14.86 1.21 10.72
CA SER A 190 15.57 0.76 9.53
C SER A 190 14.70 -0.26 8.78
N PRO A 191 14.71 -0.29 7.44
CA PRO A 191 14.03 -1.35 6.72
C PRO A 191 14.55 -2.76 7.07
N VAL A 192 15.79 -2.88 7.55
CA VAL A 192 16.34 -4.16 8.06
C VAL A 192 15.55 -4.66 9.27
N ASP A 193 15.13 -3.76 10.17
CA ASP A 193 14.30 -4.10 11.33
C ASP A 193 12.89 -4.56 10.93
N GLN A 194 12.50 -4.28 9.68
CA GLN A 194 11.24 -4.74 9.06
C GLN A 194 11.49 -5.82 7.99
N ALA A 195 12.51 -6.64 8.22
CA ALA A 195 12.84 -7.84 7.44
C ALA A 195 13.27 -7.61 5.98
N TRP A 196 13.62 -6.39 5.59
CA TRP A 196 14.29 -6.16 4.30
C TRP A 196 15.76 -6.54 4.39
N SER A 197 16.24 -7.29 3.40
CA SER A 197 17.67 -7.48 3.21
C SER A 197 18.28 -6.21 2.61
N ARG A 198 19.51 -5.91 2.98
CA ARG A 198 20.21 -4.71 2.54
C ARG A 198 21.41 -5.08 1.68
N ILE A 199 21.52 -4.45 0.52
CA ILE A 199 22.75 -4.50 -0.30
C ILE A 199 23.66 -3.35 0.14
N THR A 200 24.88 -3.69 0.54
CA THR A 200 25.97 -2.74 0.64
C THR A 200 27.05 -3.07 -0.38
N THR A 201 27.06 -2.35 -1.49
CA THR A 201 28.32 -2.14 -2.19
C THR A 201 29.02 -0.97 -1.49
N THR A 202 29.81 -1.28 -0.45
CA THR A 202 30.77 -0.32 0.12
C THR A 202 31.71 0.11 -1.01
N GLY A 203 31.56 1.33 -1.53
CA GLY A 203 32.41 1.77 -2.64
C GLY A 203 32.29 3.23 -3.10
N GLY A 204 31.17 3.91 -2.84
CA GLY A 204 30.99 5.29 -3.29
C GLY A 204 31.09 6.31 -2.16
N ALA A 205 32.15 7.11 -2.13
CA ALA A 205 32.16 8.32 -1.31
C ALA A 205 30.95 9.20 -1.72
N GLY A 206 29.97 9.37 -0.82
CA GLY A 206 28.82 10.27 -1.04
C GLY A 206 27.42 9.64 -0.98
N SER A 207 27.31 8.31 -0.93
CA SER A 207 26.01 7.65 -0.68
C SER A 207 25.79 7.50 0.84
N SER A 208 24.56 7.65 1.33
CA SER A 208 24.22 7.47 2.76
C SER A 208 22.75 7.11 2.93
N GLU A 209 22.38 6.63 4.12
CA GLU A 209 21.00 6.44 4.52
C GLU A 209 20.80 6.77 5.99
N SER A 210 19.59 7.18 6.35
CA SER A 210 19.28 7.60 7.72
C SER A 210 17.78 7.73 7.94
N ALA A 211 17.34 7.62 9.20
CA ALA A 211 16.01 8.02 9.59
C ALA A 211 15.81 9.54 9.45
N VAL A 212 14.59 9.94 9.06
CA VAL A 212 14.09 11.32 9.08
C VAL A 212 12.79 11.30 9.90
N SER A 213 12.78 12.00 11.03
CA SER A 213 11.67 11.89 12.01
C SER A 213 11.45 13.20 12.77
N PRO A 214 10.43 14.00 12.41
CA PRO A 214 9.61 13.87 11.20
C PRO A 214 10.29 14.44 9.93
N ASP A 215 9.77 14.09 8.76
CA ASP A 215 9.97 14.85 7.52
C ASP A 215 9.11 16.12 7.54
N SER A 216 9.58 17.19 6.92
CA SER A 216 8.90 18.49 6.90
C SER A 216 7.70 18.56 5.94
N VAL A 217 7.58 17.62 4.99
CA VAL A 217 6.46 17.61 4.04
C VAL A 217 5.33 16.73 4.55
N VAL A 218 4.14 17.32 4.58
CA VAL A 218 2.93 16.68 5.10
C VAL A 218 2.52 15.49 4.26
N LEU A 219 2.14 14.42 4.95
CA LEU A 219 1.35 13.31 4.47
C LEU A 219 0.38 13.03 5.61
N PHE A 220 -0.93 13.11 5.39
CA PHE A 220 -1.86 12.85 6.48
C PHE A 220 -2.00 11.33 6.71
N PRO A 221 -1.98 10.85 7.96
CA PRO A 221 -2.18 9.45 8.28
C PRO A 221 -3.57 8.94 7.86
N VAL A 222 -3.56 7.83 7.11
CA VAL A 222 -4.71 6.96 6.91
C VAL A 222 -4.30 5.58 7.41
N ILE A 223 -5.04 5.04 8.39
CA ILE A 223 -4.73 3.77 9.02
C ILE A 223 -5.93 2.84 8.83
N THR A 224 -5.74 1.75 8.08
CA THR A 224 -6.79 0.73 7.95
C THR A 224 -6.83 -0.09 9.24
N LEU A 225 -8.02 -0.23 9.82
CA LEU A 225 -8.26 -1.02 11.02
C LEU A 225 -8.92 -2.36 10.66
N PRO A 226 -8.82 -3.39 11.52
CA PRO A 226 -9.49 -4.66 11.29
C PRO A 226 -10.99 -4.49 10.99
N ALA A 227 -11.51 -5.29 10.06
CA ALA A 227 -12.92 -5.32 9.75
C ALA A 227 -13.72 -5.86 10.95
N ALA A 228 -14.91 -5.32 11.18
CA ALA A 228 -15.81 -5.72 12.25
C ALA A 228 -17.16 -6.18 11.69
N SER A 229 -18.05 -6.67 12.56
CA SER A 229 -19.40 -7.08 12.19
C SER A 229 -19.43 -8.02 10.98
N LEU A 230 -18.55 -9.02 10.99
CA LEU A 230 -18.44 -10.00 9.92
C LEU A 230 -19.65 -10.93 9.95
N HIS A 231 -20.52 -10.82 8.95
CA HIS A 231 -21.67 -11.70 8.77
C HIS A 231 -21.68 -12.26 7.34
N ARG A 232 -22.48 -13.30 7.09
CA ARG A 232 -22.70 -13.79 5.73
C ARG A 232 -23.25 -12.64 4.87
N GLY A 233 -22.55 -12.32 3.79
CA GLY A 233 -22.97 -11.26 2.87
C GLY A 233 -22.54 -9.85 3.25
N GLN A 234 -21.94 -9.60 4.42
CA GLN A 234 -21.57 -8.24 4.82
C GLN A 234 -20.38 -8.15 5.79
N ALA A 235 -19.70 -7.02 5.76
CA ALA A 235 -18.65 -6.65 6.72
C ALA A 235 -18.59 -5.14 6.91
N THR A 236 -18.17 -4.67 8.07
CA THR A 236 -17.89 -3.25 8.32
C THR A 236 -16.39 -3.02 8.21
N LEU A 237 -15.96 -2.20 7.26
CA LEU A 237 -14.58 -1.79 7.09
C LEU A 237 -14.32 -0.55 7.94
N ASN A 238 -13.22 -0.55 8.69
CA ASN A 238 -12.91 0.50 9.67
C ASN A 238 -11.57 1.15 9.34
N ALA A 239 -11.44 2.43 9.65
CA ALA A 239 -10.17 3.13 9.56
C ALA A 239 -10.08 4.26 10.58
N LEU A 240 -8.86 4.72 10.80
CA LEU A 240 -8.54 5.93 11.52
C LEU A 240 -7.91 6.91 10.53
N ILE A 241 -8.51 8.09 10.36
CA ILE A 241 -8.02 9.10 9.43
C ILE A 241 -7.75 10.37 10.23
N GLU A 242 -6.55 10.93 10.08
CA GLU A 242 -6.29 12.26 10.63
C GLU A 242 -6.95 13.32 9.76
N GLN A 243 -7.73 14.20 10.40
CA GLN A 243 -8.29 15.37 9.73
C GLN A 243 -7.17 16.33 9.32
N SER A 244 -7.38 17.05 8.23
CA SER A 244 -6.44 18.03 7.70
C SER A 244 -7.04 19.43 7.69
N SER A 245 -6.23 20.42 7.31
CA SER A 245 -6.68 21.80 7.03
C SER A 245 -7.62 21.92 5.82
N GLN A 246 -7.85 20.82 5.09
CA GLN A 246 -8.75 20.72 3.95
C GLN A 246 -9.82 19.67 4.17
N LEU A 247 -10.93 19.77 3.42
CA LEU A 247 -11.92 18.70 3.39
C LEU A 247 -11.25 17.41 2.95
N THR A 248 -11.43 16.35 3.74
CA THR A 248 -10.79 15.06 3.48
C THR A 248 -11.86 14.07 3.02
N ALA A 249 -11.84 13.73 1.74
CA ALA A 249 -12.65 12.65 1.21
C ALA A 249 -12.05 11.31 1.63
N TYR A 250 -12.86 10.30 1.89
CA TYR A 250 -12.38 8.94 2.14
C TYR A 250 -13.32 7.87 1.59
N TRP A 251 -12.73 6.73 1.28
CA TRP A 251 -13.43 5.52 0.88
C TRP A 251 -12.59 4.29 1.26
N PHE A 252 -13.17 3.11 1.09
CA PHE A 252 -12.43 1.86 1.17
C PHE A 252 -12.37 1.22 -0.21
N GLU A 253 -11.19 0.75 -0.58
CA GLU A 253 -11.01 -0.18 -1.69
C GLU A 253 -11.08 -1.59 -1.12
N HIS A 254 -11.89 -2.47 -1.71
CA HIS A 254 -12.04 -3.84 -1.24
C HIS A 254 -12.27 -4.86 -2.37
N GLY A 255 -11.98 -6.13 -2.08
CA GLY A 255 -12.40 -7.26 -2.92
C GLY A 255 -11.75 -8.59 -2.55
N VAL A 256 -12.09 -9.64 -3.30
CA VAL A 256 -11.55 -11.01 -3.10
C VAL A 256 -10.11 -11.19 -3.58
N LYS A 257 -9.59 -10.16 -4.24
CA LYS A 257 -8.18 -10.01 -4.60
C LYS A 257 -7.75 -8.64 -4.08
N THR A 258 -6.47 -8.47 -3.83
CA THR A 258 -5.85 -7.20 -3.39
C THR A 258 -5.71 -6.16 -4.50
N LYS A 259 -6.08 -6.50 -5.75
CA LYS A 259 -6.45 -5.47 -6.74
C LYS A 259 -7.72 -4.71 -6.30
N PHE A 260 -8.37 -5.18 -5.25
CA PHE A 260 -9.64 -4.75 -4.72
C PHE A 260 -10.75 -4.92 -5.77
N GLY A 261 -10.81 -4.03 -6.76
CA GLY A 261 -11.77 -4.09 -7.86
C GLY A 261 -13.15 -3.57 -7.48
N SER A 262 -13.36 -3.16 -6.23
CA SER A 262 -14.54 -2.44 -5.76
C SER A 262 -14.13 -1.33 -4.80
N VAL A 263 -14.92 -0.26 -4.79
CA VAL A 263 -14.79 0.86 -3.86
C VAL A 263 -16.11 1.12 -3.17
N THR A 264 -16.07 1.53 -1.91
CA THR A 264 -17.26 2.00 -1.21
C THR A 264 -17.68 3.38 -1.71
N VAL A 265 -18.89 3.80 -1.34
CA VAL A 265 -19.30 5.21 -1.48
C VAL A 265 -18.29 6.11 -0.76
N THR A 266 -17.85 7.16 -1.44
CA THR A 266 -16.99 8.21 -0.88
C THR A 266 -17.75 9.02 0.16
N GLN A 267 -17.14 9.20 1.32
CA GLN A 267 -17.62 10.06 2.39
C GLN A 267 -16.62 11.20 2.61
N SER A 268 -17.00 12.22 3.37
CA SER A 268 -16.15 13.39 3.63
C SER A 268 -16.07 13.69 5.12
N LEU A 269 -14.85 13.93 5.59
CA LEU A 269 -14.57 14.54 6.87
C LEU A 269 -14.49 16.05 6.71
N THR A 270 -15.04 16.77 7.69
CA THR A 270 -14.87 18.22 7.77
C THR A 270 -13.41 18.57 8.07
N VAL A 271 -13.04 19.82 7.81
CA VAL A 271 -11.77 20.40 8.27
C VAL A 271 -11.69 20.26 9.79
N GLY A 272 -10.53 19.86 10.30
CA GLY A 272 -10.34 19.63 11.74
C GLY A 272 -8.92 19.18 12.05
N THR A 273 -8.72 18.79 13.30
CA THR A 273 -7.45 18.22 13.79
C THR A 273 -7.70 16.92 14.52
N GLY A 274 -6.70 16.05 14.49
CA GLY A 274 -6.75 14.78 15.19
C GLY A 274 -7.43 13.66 14.41
N PHE A 275 -7.47 12.49 15.03
CA PHE A 275 -7.93 11.27 14.41
C PHE A 275 -9.44 11.07 14.55
N VAL A 276 -10.09 10.77 13.44
CA VAL A 276 -11.49 10.36 13.39
C VAL A 276 -11.57 8.88 13.00
N MET A 277 -12.33 8.12 13.78
CA MET A 277 -12.68 6.75 13.42
C MET A 277 -13.80 6.79 12.39
N VAL A 278 -13.58 6.13 11.25
CA VAL A 278 -14.52 6.06 10.14
C VAL A 278 -14.85 4.62 9.80
N SER A 279 -16.03 4.39 9.22
CA SER A 279 -16.42 3.06 8.77
C SER A 279 -17.39 3.06 7.59
N ASN A 280 -17.31 2.04 6.75
CA ASN A 280 -18.28 1.76 5.70
C ASN A 280 -18.74 0.30 5.76
N LEU A 281 -20.05 0.08 5.67
CA LEU A 281 -20.64 -1.25 5.49
C LEU A 281 -20.49 -1.67 4.02
N ILE A 282 -19.96 -2.87 3.79
CA ILE A 282 -19.99 -3.54 2.49
C ILE A 282 -20.97 -4.71 2.56
N THR A 283 -21.77 -4.88 1.50
CA THR A 283 -22.82 -5.90 1.40
C THR A 283 -22.67 -6.73 0.12
N GLY A 284 -23.39 -7.84 0.02
CA GLY A 284 -23.38 -8.72 -1.16
C GLY A 284 -22.11 -9.57 -1.27
N LEU A 285 -21.39 -9.80 -0.16
CA LEU A 285 -20.15 -10.60 -0.17
C LEU A 285 -20.45 -12.11 -0.30
N PRO A 286 -19.95 -12.79 -1.35
CA PRO A 286 -19.85 -14.25 -1.33
C PRO A 286 -19.17 -14.76 -0.05
N GLY A 287 -19.81 -15.73 0.62
CA GLY A 287 -19.26 -16.34 1.84
C GLY A 287 -18.10 -17.29 1.52
N GLY A 288 -17.22 -17.51 2.50
CA GLY A 288 -16.16 -18.54 2.43
C GLY A 288 -14.87 -18.13 1.71
N GLY A 289 -14.67 -16.83 1.44
CA GLY A 289 -13.45 -16.30 0.83
C GLY A 289 -12.70 -15.31 1.72
N THR A 290 -11.42 -15.10 1.44
CA THR A 290 -10.64 -13.99 2.00
C THR A 290 -10.90 -12.73 1.20
N TYR A 291 -11.25 -11.66 1.90
CA TYR A 291 -11.40 -10.32 1.34
C TYR A 291 -10.25 -9.46 1.82
N TYR A 292 -9.74 -8.65 0.91
CA TYR A 292 -8.71 -7.66 1.16
C TYR A 292 -9.31 -6.28 1.06
N PHE A 293 -8.83 -5.36 1.88
CA PHE A 293 -9.31 -3.99 1.88
C PHE A 293 -8.23 -3.02 2.39
N ARG A 294 -8.31 -1.78 1.94
CA ARG A 294 -7.56 -0.65 2.49
C ARG A 294 -8.41 0.60 2.50
N ALA A 295 -8.17 1.47 3.48
CA ALA A 295 -8.73 2.81 3.48
C ALA A 295 -7.93 3.73 2.57
N VAL A 296 -8.62 4.66 1.93
CA VAL A 296 -8.03 5.73 1.13
C VAL A 296 -8.59 7.03 1.63
N GLY A 297 -7.71 7.99 1.87
CA GLY A 297 -8.08 9.37 2.15
C GLY A 297 -7.51 10.29 1.08
N GLN A 298 -8.20 11.40 0.80
CA GLN A 298 -7.76 12.43 -0.11
C GLN A 298 -8.10 13.82 0.44
N ALA A 299 -7.07 14.64 0.64
CA ALA A 299 -7.17 16.03 1.06
C ALA A 299 -6.57 16.94 -0.01
N GLY A 300 -7.43 17.55 -0.83
CA GLY A 300 -7.01 18.30 -2.02
C GLY A 300 -6.31 17.38 -3.02
N THR A 301 -5.04 17.66 -3.33
CA THR A 301 -4.20 16.82 -4.19
C THR A 301 -3.42 15.75 -3.42
N ASN A 302 -3.42 15.80 -2.08
CA ASN A 302 -2.73 14.80 -1.28
C ASN A 302 -3.59 13.54 -1.17
N LEU A 303 -3.09 12.43 -1.70
CA LEU A 303 -3.64 11.10 -1.50
C LEU A 303 -2.91 10.44 -0.32
N SER A 304 -3.61 9.66 0.50
CA SER A 304 -2.99 8.81 1.52
C SER A 304 -3.67 7.45 1.56
N LEU A 305 -2.86 6.40 1.57
CA LEU A 305 -3.30 5.00 1.51
C LEU A 305 -2.96 4.30 2.82
N GLY A 306 -3.98 3.72 3.44
CA GLY A 306 -3.81 2.86 4.59
C GLY A 306 -3.12 1.54 4.24
N ASN A 307 -2.74 0.79 5.27
CA ASN A 307 -2.25 -0.58 5.12
C ASN A 307 -3.33 -1.52 4.55
N THR A 308 -2.91 -2.47 3.73
CA THR A 308 -3.79 -3.53 3.25
C THR A 308 -4.05 -4.51 4.38
N LEU A 309 -5.32 -4.73 4.72
CA LEU A 309 -5.75 -5.76 5.68
C LEU A 309 -6.66 -6.78 4.97
N SER A 310 -6.88 -7.91 5.63
CA SER A 310 -7.80 -8.93 5.15
C SER A 310 -8.69 -9.49 6.25
N PHE A 311 -9.80 -10.10 5.83
CA PHE A 311 -10.68 -10.87 6.70
C PHE A 311 -11.29 -12.04 5.93
N SER A 312 -11.71 -13.10 6.64
CA SER A 312 -12.44 -14.21 6.05
C SER A 312 -13.95 -13.98 6.16
N ALA A 313 -14.65 -13.98 5.02
CA ALA A 313 -16.09 -13.81 5.01
C ALA A 313 -16.80 -15.05 5.56
N PRO A 314 -17.68 -14.91 6.58
CA PRO A 314 -18.39 -16.05 7.17
C PRO A 314 -19.25 -16.79 6.15
N THR A 315 -19.26 -18.13 6.23
CA THR A 315 -20.12 -19.01 5.43
C THR A 315 -21.49 -19.23 6.06
N ASN A 316 -21.60 -19.11 7.38
CA ASN A 316 -22.79 -19.49 8.14
C ASN A 316 -23.68 -18.28 8.46
N GLN A 317 -24.99 -18.50 8.44
CA GLN A 317 -25.93 -17.62 9.14
C GLN A 317 -25.71 -17.82 10.64
N LEU A 318 -25.58 -16.74 11.42
CA LEU A 318 -26.02 -16.84 12.81
C LEU A 318 -27.50 -17.21 12.74
N ALA A 319 -27.87 -18.33 13.37
CA ALA A 319 -29.28 -18.64 13.55
C ALA A 319 -29.91 -17.41 14.21
N ALA A 320 -30.96 -16.86 13.59
CA ALA A 320 -31.84 -15.97 14.32
C ALA A 320 -32.18 -16.69 15.64
N SER A 321 -32.06 -16.02 16.78
CA SER A 321 -32.54 -16.58 18.04
C SER A 321 -34.06 -16.67 17.96
N GLY A 322 -34.55 -17.66 17.22
CA GLY A 322 -35.89 -18.17 17.36
C GLY A 322 -35.93 -18.87 18.70
N ALA A 323 -36.16 -18.09 19.75
CA ALA A 323 -36.78 -18.64 20.93
C ALA A 323 -38.11 -19.25 20.44
N THR A 324 -38.10 -20.56 20.21
CA THR A 324 -39.31 -21.35 20.10
C THR A 324 -39.97 -21.27 21.47
N GLY A 325 -40.78 -20.23 21.64
CA GLY A 325 -41.87 -20.23 22.62
C GLY A 325 -42.85 -21.32 22.20
N GLY A 326 -42.49 -22.58 22.46
CA GLY A 326 -43.36 -23.73 22.34
C GLY A 326 -44.39 -23.68 23.46
N GLY A 327 -45.37 -22.78 23.34
CA GLY A 327 -46.62 -22.90 24.05
C GLY A 327 -47.43 -24.02 23.41
N GLN A 328 -47.34 -25.23 23.97
CA GLN A 328 -48.30 -26.30 23.70
C GLN A 328 -49.73 -25.78 23.97
N PRO A 329 -50.73 -26.08 23.10
CA PRO A 329 -52.13 -25.81 23.44
C PRO A 329 -52.54 -26.68 24.63
N ILE A 330 -53.23 -26.09 25.61
CA ILE A 330 -53.82 -26.83 26.73
C ILE A 330 -54.95 -27.71 26.17
N ASP A 331 -54.72 -29.02 26.11
CA ASP A 331 -55.76 -29.99 25.78
C ASP A 331 -56.58 -30.32 27.03
N ILE A 332 -57.81 -29.80 27.10
CA ILE A 332 -58.78 -30.00 28.21
C ILE A 332 -59.58 -31.31 28.08
N ARG A 333 -59.06 -32.33 27.39
CA ARG A 333 -59.71 -33.64 27.29
C ARG A 333 -58.81 -34.78 27.76
N GLN A 334 -58.66 -34.92 29.08
CA GLN A 334 -58.35 -36.23 29.66
C GLN A 334 -59.53 -36.75 30.50
N PRO A 335 -59.83 -38.06 30.40
CA PRO A 335 -60.99 -38.67 31.01
C PRO A 335 -60.73 -39.02 32.48
N THR A 336 -61.83 -39.07 33.22
CA THR A 336 -62.00 -39.52 34.61
C THR A 336 -61.20 -40.79 34.90
N VAL A 337 -60.32 -40.74 35.90
CA VAL A 337 -59.81 -41.93 36.57
C VAL A 337 -60.57 -42.07 37.89
N GLU A 338 -61.42 -43.08 37.95
CA GLU A 338 -62.10 -43.52 39.16
C GLU A 338 -61.25 -44.61 39.87
N VAL A 339 -61.13 -44.41 41.19
CA VAL A 339 -60.96 -45.34 42.33
C VAL A 339 -59.71 -46.24 42.47
N ASN A 340 -59.03 -46.11 43.63
CA ASN A 340 -59.16 -47.05 44.77
C ASN A 340 -58.25 -46.66 45.95
N PHE A 341 -58.82 -46.05 47.00
CA PHE A 341 -58.96 -46.53 48.40
C PHE A 341 -59.62 -45.43 49.24
#